data_AF-A0A8K0P9J6-F1
#
_entry.id   AF-A0A8K0P9J6-F1
#
_cell.length_a   1.000
_cell.length_b   1.000
_cell.length_c   1.000
_cell.angle_alpha   90.00
_cell.angle_beta   90.00
_cell.angle_gamma   90.00
#
_symmetry.space_group_name_H-M   'P 1'
#
loop_
_entity.id
_entity.type
_entity.pdbx_description
1 polymer ?
#
loop_
_entity_poly.entity_id
_entity_poly.type
_entity_poly.pdbx_seq_one_letter_code
_entity_poly.pdbx_strand_id
1 'polypeptide(L)'
;MLKPGRMKEVADEMQKYIIDLMGLQEIRWQGKGRIDKKEYTLLYSGPEYRTGRFGTGFMISSKTRRTLLLLEPINERIFKIRIKGKFRSMTFIAGHAPTEGKTELEKEEFYEELENVFNPSNDIKAKN
;
A
#
# COMPACT_ATOMS: atom_id res chain seq x y z
N MET A 1 2.98 -8.93 8.94
CA MET A 1 1.77 -9.73 9.28
C MET A 1 1.93 -11.25 9.10
N LEU A 2 3.10 -11.85 9.32
CA LEU A 2 3.33 -13.30 9.07
C LEU A 2 2.55 -14.26 9.97
N LYS A 3 2.23 -13.85 11.20
CA LYS A 3 1.56 -14.73 12.17
C LYS A 3 0.05 -14.73 11.93
N PRO A 4 -0.63 -15.88 12.05
CA PRO A 4 -2.10 -15.93 12.06
C PRO A 4 -2.69 -14.92 13.06
N GLY A 5 -3.84 -14.34 12.73
CA GLY A 5 -4.52 -13.35 13.58
C GLY A 5 -4.05 -11.91 13.43
N ARG A 6 -2.81 -11.65 13.00
CA ARG A 6 -2.27 -10.27 12.89
C ARG A 6 -3.02 -9.37 11.92
N MET A 7 -3.50 -9.91 10.80
CA MET A 7 -4.37 -9.16 9.89
C MET A 7 -5.67 -8.73 10.57
N LYS A 8 -6.24 -9.60 11.41
CA LYS A 8 -7.47 -9.30 12.16
C LYS A 8 -7.22 -8.24 13.22
N GLU A 9 -6.12 -8.33 13.97
CA GLU A 9 -5.76 -7.30 14.97
C GLU A 9 -5.67 -5.91 14.34
N VAL A 10 -5.03 -5.79 13.18
CA VAL A 10 -4.94 -4.51 12.46
C VAL A 10 -6.31 -4.04 11.96
N ALA A 11 -7.15 -4.96 11.47
CA ALA A 11 -8.51 -4.63 11.08
C ALA A 11 -9.38 -4.18 12.27
N ASP A 12 -9.22 -4.81 13.44
CA ASP A 12 -9.94 -4.45 14.66
C ASP A 12 -9.56 -3.01 15.10
N GLU A 13 -8.27 -2.66 15.07
CA GLU A 13 -7.83 -1.28 15.37
C GLU A 13 -8.33 -0.27 14.32
N MET A 14 -8.32 -0.64 13.04
CA MET A 14 -8.89 0.18 11.97
C MET A 14 -10.38 0.48 12.22
N GLN A 15 -11.16 -0.51 12.65
CA GLN A 15 -12.58 -0.32 12.98
C GLN A 15 -12.77 0.50 14.25
N LYS A 16 -11.99 0.22 15.30
CA LYS A 16 -12.04 0.92 16.58
C LYS A 16 -11.80 2.43 16.43
N TYR A 17 -10.84 2.82 15.59
CA TYR A 17 -10.55 4.23 15.32
C TYR A 17 -11.27 4.80 14.09
N ILE A 18 -12.17 4.03 13.47
CA ILE A 18 -12.98 4.46 12.31
C ILE A 18 -12.06 4.97 11.17
N ILE A 19 -10.98 4.23 10.91
CA ILE A 19 -10.01 4.57 9.87
C ILE A 19 -10.53 4.05 8.53
N ASP A 20 -10.78 4.95 7.57
CA ASP A 20 -11.30 4.60 6.24
C ASP A 20 -10.21 4.07 5.29
N LEU A 21 -8.94 4.44 5.53
CA LEU A 21 -7.78 4.13 4.72
C LEU A 21 -6.52 4.13 5.60
N MET A 22 -5.86 2.97 5.69
CA MET A 22 -4.65 2.76 6.50
C MET A 22 -3.51 2.30 5.61
N GLY A 23 -2.41 3.06 5.57
CA GLY A 23 -1.17 2.62 4.93
C GLY A 23 -0.46 1.60 5.81
N LEU A 24 0.04 0.53 5.21
CA LEU A 24 0.72 -0.56 5.91
C LEU A 24 2.13 -0.77 5.36
N GLN A 25 3.05 -1.02 6.30
CA GLN A 25 4.42 -1.45 6.05
C GLN A 25 4.63 -2.78 6.80
N GLU A 26 5.67 -3.53 6.43
CA GLU A 26 6.01 -4.81 7.08
C GLU A 26 4.84 -5.83 7.07
N ILE A 27 4.13 -5.89 5.93
CA ILE A 27 3.11 -6.94 5.69
C ILE A 27 3.79 -8.32 5.69
N ARG A 28 5.04 -8.40 5.20
CA ARG A 28 5.91 -9.59 5.22
C ARG A 28 5.34 -10.80 4.48
N TRP A 29 4.35 -10.57 3.61
CA TRP A 29 3.78 -11.60 2.75
C TRP A 29 4.49 -11.58 1.40
N GLN A 30 4.46 -12.73 0.74
CA GLN A 30 5.00 -12.89 -0.62
C GLN A 30 3.96 -12.41 -1.64
N GLY A 31 4.47 -11.86 -2.74
CA GLY A 31 3.69 -11.51 -3.92
C GLY A 31 2.77 -10.31 -3.71
N LYS A 32 1.90 -10.10 -4.68
CA LYS A 32 0.92 -9.01 -4.70
C LYS A 32 -0.50 -9.55 -4.76
N GLY A 33 -1.44 -8.86 -4.13
CA GLY A 33 -2.82 -9.32 -4.13
C GLY A 33 -3.80 -8.42 -3.39
N ARG A 34 -5.04 -8.89 -3.37
CA ARG A 34 -6.18 -8.23 -2.74
C ARG A 34 -7.01 -9.27 -2.00
N ILE A 35 -7.35 -8.98 -0.75
CA ILE A 35 -8.23 -9.79 0.08
C ILE A 35 -9.43 -8.94 0.47
N ASP A 36 -10.59 -9.29 -0.09
CA ASP A 36 -11.85 -8.64 0.25
C ASP A 36 -12.51 -9.34 1.44
N LYS A 37 -12.82 -8.56 2.46
CA LYS A 37 -13.73 -8.92 3.55
C LYS A 37 -14.98 -8.06 3.46
N LYS A 38 -15.97 -8.38 4.30
CA LYS A 38 -17.22 -7.64 4.37
C LYS A 38 -16.98 -6.17 4.75
N GLU A 39 -16.18 -5.95 5.79
CA GLU A 39 -15.98 -4.62 6.40
C GLU A 39 -14.76 -3.87 5.84
N TYR A 40 -13.75 -4.58 5.36
CA TYR A 40 -12.50 -4.00 4.87
C TYR A 40 -11.94 -4.80 3.69
N THR A 41 -10.94 -4.24 3.03
CA THR A 41 -10.12 -4.90 2.02
C THR A 41 -8.66 -4.66 2.33
N LEU A 42 -7.85 -5.71 2.30
CA LEU A 42 -6.38 -5.63 2.34
C LEU A 42 -5.84 -5.67 0.91
N LEU A 43 -5.04 -4.67 0.56
CA LEU A 43 -4.27 -4.57 -0.68
C LEU A 43 -2.80 -4.71 -0.28
N TYR A 44 -2.05 -5.61 -0.91
CA TYR A 44 -0.66 -5.84 -0.52
C TYR A 44 0.25 -6.09 -1.72
N SER A 45 1.49 -5.66 -1.56
CA SER A 45 2.64 -5.92 -2.42
C SER A 45 3.76 -6.42 -1.52
N GLY A 46 4.53 -7.36 -2.01
CA GLY A 46 5.60 -8.00 -1.27
C GLY A 46 6.58 -8.66 -2.22
N PRO A 47 7.68 -9.21 -1.69
CA PRO A 47 8.73 -9.79 -2.52
C PRO A 47 8.20 -10.98 -3.33
N GLU A 48 8.82 -11.26 -4.48
CA GLU A 48 8.44 -12.38 -5.36
C GLU A 48 8.55 -13.73 -4.63
N TYR A 49 9.56 -13.88 -3.76
CA TYR A 49 9.81 -15.07 -2.96
C TYR A 49 9.50 -14.84 -1.48
N ARG A 50 9.21 -15.91 -0.74
CA ARG A 50 8.90 -15.83 0.70
C ARG A 50 10.17 -15.53 1.51
N THR A 51 10.41 -14.25 1.79
CA THR A 51 11.53 -13.81 2.66
C THR A 51 11.09 -13.51 4.09
N GLY A 52 9.79 -13.27 4.31
CA GLY A 52 9.27 -12.78 5.58
C GLY A 52 9.69 -11.35 5.94
N ARG A 53 10.20 -10.58 4.97
CA ARG A 53 10.64 -9.19 5.12
C ARG A 53 9.83 -8.28 4.18
N PHE A 54 9.86 -6.98 4.45
CA PHE A 54 9.22 -5.95 3.63
C PHE A 54 7.71 -6.13 3.50
N GLY A 55 7.16 -5.65 2.39
CA GLY A 55 5.77 -5.69 2.04
C GLY A 55 5.05 -4.42 2.48
N THR A 56 4.38 -3.80 1.52
CA THR A 56 3.60 -2.57 1.70
C THR A 56 2.21 -2.72 1.12
N GLY A 57 1.33 -1.82 1.49
CA GLY A 57 -0.03 -1.84 0.98
C GLY A 57 -0.97 -0.96 1.77
N PHE A 58 -2.26 -1.24 1.62
CA PHE A 58 -3.32 -0.50 2.27
C PHE A 58 -4.39 -1.43 2.81
N MET A 59 -4.91 -1.11 3.99
CA MET A 59 -6.20 -1.63 4.44
C MET A 59 -7.25 -0.51 4.27
N ILE A 60 -8.31 -0.78 3.51
CA ILE A 60 -9.33 0.21 3.16
C ILE A 60 -10.71 -0.27 3.57
N SER A 61 -11.57 0.64 4.02
CA SER A 61 -12.92 0.30 4.45
C SER A 61 -13.75 -0.15 3.25
N SER A 62 -14.82 -0.90 3.49
CA SER A 62 -15.76 -1.30 2.43
C SER A 62 -16.34 -0.10 1.67
N LYS A 63 -16.42 1.07 2.33
CA LYS A 63 -16.79 2.36 1.74
C LYS A 63 -15.70 2.88 0.80
N THR A 64 -14.47 3.02 1.29
CA THR A 64 -13.32 3.49 0.50
C THR A 64 -13.06 2.59 -0.71
N ARG A 65 -13.26 1.28 -0.57
CA ARG A 65 -13.15 0.30 -1.67
C ARG A 65 -14.04 0.62 -2.86
N ARG A 66 -15.26 1.12 -2.65
CA ARG A 66 -16.18 1.49 -3.74
C ARG A 66 -15.71 2.71 -4.53
N THR A 67 -14.80 3.48 -3.95
CA THR A 67 -14.21 4.67 -4.57
C THR A 67 -12.79 4.43 -5.08
N LEU A 68 -12.26 3.22 -4.99
CA LEU A 68 -10.93 2.89 -5.51
C LEU A 68 -10.93 2.99 -7.04
N LEU A 69 -10.10 3.88 -7.58
CA LEU A 69 -9.92 4.12 -9.01
C LEU A 69 -8.71 3.38 -9.58
N LEU A 70 -7.65 3.26 -8.79
CA LEU A 70 -6.37 2.70 -9.23
C LEU A 70 -5.72 1.92 -8.07
N LEU A 71 -5.06 0.83 -8.43
CA LEU A 71 -4.26 0.00 -7.55
C LEU A 71 -2.98 -0.40 -8.28
N GLU A 72 -1.84 0.01 -7.73
CA GLU A 72 -0.51 -0.18 -8.33
C GLU A 72 0.47 -0.68 -7.26
N PRO A 73 0.65 -2.00 -7.12
CA PRO A 73 1.74 -2.59 -6.34
C PRO A 73 3.04 -2.43 -7.14
N ILE A 74 3.83 -1.40 -6.82
CA ILE A 74 5.04 -1.04 -7.58
C ILE A 74 6.14 -2.06 -7.31
N ASN A 75 6.49 -2.26 -6.03
CA ASN A 75 7.45 -3.26 -5.58
C ASN A 75 7.14 -3.64 -4.11
N GLU A 76 8.03 -4.36 -3.43
CA GLU A 76 7.86 -4.77 -2.04
C GLU A 76 7.95 -3.63 -1.02
N ARG A 77 8.37 -2.43 -1.45
CA ARG A 77 8.54 -1.23 -0.63
C ARG A 77 7.60 -0.09 -0.99
N ILE A 78 7.01 -0.06 -2.17
CA ILE A 78 6.16 1.04 -2.65
C ILE A 78 4.84 0.48 -3.19
N PHE A 79 3.74 1.01 -2.66
CA PHE A 79 2.39 0.72 -3.12
C PHE A 79 1.64 2.02 -3.38
N LYS A 80 1.01 2.16 -4.55
CA LYS A 80 0.19 3.32 -4.90
C LYS A 80 -1.27 2.94 -5.09
N ILE A 81 -2.18 3.80 -4.61
CA ILE A 81 -3.61 3.73 -4.90
C ILE A 81 -4.17 5.12 -5.24
N ARG A 82 -5.26 5.15 -5.99
CA ARG A 82 -6.03 6.37 -6.24
C ARG A 82 -7.47 6.18 -5.78
N ILE A 83 -7.98 7.10 -4.99
CA ILE A 83 -9.34 7.10 -4.46
C ILE A 83 -10.12 8.27 -5.06
N LYS A 84 -11.34 8.02 -5.53
CA LYS A 84 -12.30 9.04 -5.93
C LYS A 84 -12.86 9.74 -4.70
N GLY A 85 -12.48 11.00 -4.48
CA GLY A 85 -13.15 11.86 -3.51
C GLY A 85 -14.36 12.56 -4.12
N LYS A 86 -15.14 13.24 -3.28
CA LYS A 86 -16.32 14.01 -3.70
C LYS A 86 -15.96 15.19 -4.61
N PHE A 87 -14.89 15.91 -4.27
CA PHE A 87 -14.45 17.11 -4.98
C PHE A 87 -13.23 16.88 -5.87
N ARG A 88 -12.30 16.02 -5.42
CA ARG A 88 -11.10 15.64 -6.15
C ARG A 88 -10.71 14.20 -5.84
N SER A 89 -10.15 13.52 -6.82
CA SER A 89 -9.47 12.24 -6.58
C SER A 89 -8.14 12.48 -5.86
N MET A 90 -7.77 11.57 -4.97
CA MET A 90 -6.54 11.62 -4.19
C MET A 90 -5.70 10.38 -4.46
N THR A 91 -4.40 10.58 -4.64
CA THR A 91 -3.41 9.50 -4.74
C THR A 91 -2.75 9.32 -3.37
N PHE A 92 -2.61 8.07 -2.95
CA PHE A 92 -1.91 7.69 -1.72
C PHE A 92 -0.79 6.71 -2.06
N ILE A 93 0.37 6.92 -1.46
CA ILE A 93 1.54 6.07 -1.64
C ILE A 93 1.97 5.57 -0.26
N ALA A 94 2.06 4.26 -0.10
CA ALA A 94 2.64 3.60 1.07
C ALA A 94 4.08 3.21 0.72
N GLY A 95 5.04 3.89 1.34
CA GLY A 95 6.47 3.62 1.20
C GLY A 95 7.07 2.98 2.45
N HIS A 96 8.04 2.08 2.27
CA HIS A 96 8.92 1.58 3.31
C HIS A 96 10.37 1.94 2.99
N ALA A 97 10.79 3.10 3.47
CA ALA A 97 12.13 3.64 3.24
C ALA A 97 13.23 2.73 3.80
N PRO A 98 14.41 2.67 3.16
CA PRO A 98 15.59 2.03 3.71
C PRO A 98 15.97 2.64 5.07
N THR A 99 16.54 1.82 5.95
CA THR A 99 17.10 2.28 7.24
C THR A 99 18.46 2.94 7.03
N GLU A 100 18.92 3.75 7.99
CA GLU A 100 20.18 4.50 7.88
C GLU A 100 21.40 3.65 7.50
N GLY A 101 21.53 2.43 8.04
CA GLY A 101 22.67 1.54 7.77
C GLY A 101 22.64 0.84 6.40
N LYS A 102 21.74 1.26 5.49
CA LYS A 102 21.68 0.77 4.11
C LYS A 102 22.67 1.53 3.24
N THR A 103 23.08 0.92 2.12
CA THR A 103 24.02 1.60 1.20
C THR A 103 23.37 2.85 0.61
N GLU A 104 24.18 3.84 0.25
CA GLU A 104 23.66 5.04 -0.43
C GLU A 104 22.96 4.67 -1.74
N LEU A 105 23.49 3.69 -2.48
CA LEU A 105 22.83 3.16 -3.68
C LEU A 105 21.42 2.62 -3.38
N GLU A 106 21.23 1.82 -2.32
CA GLU A 106 19.89 1.31 -1.94
C GLU A 106 18.94 2.46 -1.54
N LYS A 107 19.46 3.55 -0.97
CA LYS A 107 18.68 4.75 -0.63
C LYS A 107 18.29 5.51 -1.91
N GLU A 108 19.25 5.79 -2.78
CA GLU A 108 19.06 6.47 -4.06
C GLU A 108 18.03 5.74 -4.92
N GLU A 109 18.19 4.43 -5.14
CA GLU A 109 17.24 3.60 -5.90
C GLU A 109 15.81 3.69 -5.36
N PHE A 110 15.64 3.69 -4.03
CA PHE A 110 14.31 3.82 -3.42
C PHE A 110 13.71 5.20 -3.65
N TYR A 111 14.48 6.27 -3.45
CA TYR A 111 13.98 7.64 -3.55
C TYR A 111 13.72 8.05 -5.01
N GLU A 112 14.55 7.60 -5.96
CA GLU A 112 14.30 7.77 -7.40
C GLU A 112 12.99 7.09 -7.82
N GLU A 113 12.78 5.83 -7.42
CA GLU A 113 11.53 5.12 -7.72
C GLU A 113 10.32 5.80 -7.06
N LEU A 114 10.47 6.27 -5.81
CA LEU A 114 9.41 7.00 -5.12
C LEU A 114 9.05 8.31 -5.82
N GLU A 115 10.04 9.07 -6.29
CA GLU A 115 9.83 10.29 -7.06
C GLU A 115 9.12 10.00 -8.40
N ASN A 116 9.53 8.94 -9.10
CA ASN A 116 8.87 8.47 -10.32
C ASN A 116 7.40 8.13 -10.07
N VAL A 117 7.08 7.43 -8.99
CA VAL A 117 5.71 7.06 -8.63
C VAL A 117 4.87 8.26 -8.21
N PHE A 118 5.48 9.24 -7.53
CA PHE A 118 4.84 10.47 -7.08
C PHE A 118 4.50 11.42 -8.24
N ASN A 119 5.26 11.39 -9.34
CA ASN A 119 5.09 12.32 -10.45
C ASN A 119 3.62 12.39 -10.94
N PRO A 120 2.96 13.57 -10.86
CA PRO A 120 1.55 13.75 -11.21
C PRO A 120 1.20 13.34 -12.65
N SER A 121 2.18 13.34 -13.56
CA SER A 121 2.00 12.90 -14.95
C SER A 121 1.56 11.44 -15.05
N ASN A 122 1.94 10.61 -14.05
CA ASN A 122 1.55 9.21 -13.97
C ASN A 122 0.10 9.03 -13.48
N ASP A 123 -0.53 10.06 -12.91
CA ASP A 123 -1.95 10.02 -12.52
C ASP A 123 -2.91 10.32 -13.68
N ILE A 124 -2.43 10.96 -14.76
CA ILE A 124 -3.24 11.36 -15.91
C ILE A 124 -3.57 10.15 -16.80
N LYS A 125 -2.69 9.14 -16.82
CA LYS A 125 -2.84 7.93 -17.65
C LYS A 125 -3.98 7.00 -17.17
N ALA A 126 -4.46 7.14 -15.94
CA ALA A 126 -5.58 6.37 -15.40
C ALA A 126 -6.98 6.93 -15.80
N LYS A 127 -7.04 7.86 -16.77
CA LYS A 127 -8.28 8.50 -17.24
C LYS A 127 -8.78 8.02 -18.61
N ASN A 128 -8.16 7.02 -19.23
CA ASN A 128 -8.60 6.46 -20.51
C ASN A 128 -9.12 5.03 -20.35
#